data_AF-A0A6I7WMF0-F1
#
_entry.id   AF-A0A6I7WMF0-F1
#
_cell.length_a   1.000
_cell.length_b   1.000
_cell.length_c   1.000
_cell.angle_alpha   90.00
_cell.angle_beta   90.00
_cell.angle_gamma   90.00
#
_symmetry.space_group_name_H-M   'P 1'
#
loop_
_entity.id
_entity.type
_entity.pdbx_description
1 polymer ?
#
loop_
_entity_poly.entity_id
_entity_poly.type
_entity_poly.pdbx_seq_one_letter_code
_entity_poly.pdbx_strand_id
1 'polypeptide(L)' 'MLGFKNVHSAQKTLAGIEIMRMIKKGQMFGGDGLSPAGQFYSLAA' A
#
# COMPACT_ATOMS: atom_id res chain seq x y z
N MET A 1 17.90 12.61 6.63
CA MET A 1 16.60 12.14 6.09
C MET A 1 16.57 12.48 4.60
N LEU A 2 16.25 11.52 3.73
CA LEU A 2 16.04 11.75 2.29
C LEU A 2 15.15 12.99 2.11
N GLY A 3 15.57 13.96 1.30
CA GLY A 3 15.14 15.37 1.29
C GLY A 3 13.66 15.66 0.97
N PHE A 4 12.73 15.00 1.64
CA PHE A 4 11.30 15.25 1.54
C PHE A 4 10.96 16.55 2.28
N LYS A 5 10.52 17.56 1.53
CA LYS A 5 10.00 18.84 2.06
C LYS A 5 8.82 18.67 3.03
N ASN A 6 8.13 17.54 3.01
CA ASN A 6 7.00 17.25 3.88
C ASN A 6 7.07 15.79 4.36
N VAL A 7 7.35 15.62 5.65
CA VAL A 7 7.47 14.31 6.33
C VAL A 7 6.15 13.53 6.25
N HIS A 8 5.01 14.21 6.27
CA HIS A 8 3.69 13.58 6.18
C HIS A 8 3.49 12.84 4.85
N SER A 9 3.76 13.52 3.73
CA SER A 9 3.62 12.92 2.40
C SER A 9 4.57 11.74 2.21
N ALA A 10 5.81 11.85 2.71
CA ALA A 10 6.78 10.76 2.64
C ALA A 10 6.31 9.53 3.42
N GLN A 11 5.78 9.72 4.63
CA GLN A 11 5.23 8.63 5.45
C GLN A 11 4.05 7.94 4.76
N LYS A 12 3.11 8.70 4.18
CA LYS A 12 1.97 8.14 3.45
C LYS A 12 2.41 7.32 2.23
N THR A 13 3.39 7.83 1.47
CA THR A 13 3.97 7.10 0.33
C THR A 13 4.64 5.80 0.78
N LEU A 14 5.45 5.83 1.85
CA LEU A 14 6.10 4.63 2.38
C LEU A 14 5.08 3.59 2.87
N ALA A 15 4.06 4.01 3.60
CA ALA A 15 2.98 3.13 4.03
C ALA A 15 2.28 2.46 2.85
N GLY A 16 2.00 3.20 1.76
CA GLY A 16 1.44 2.63 0.53
C GLY A 16 2.34 1.58 -0.11
N ILE A 17 3.66 1.84 -0.16
CA ILE A 17 4.66 0.88 -0.69
C ILE A 17 4.69 -0.40 0.16
N GLU A 18 4.64 -0.27 1.48
CA GLU A 18 4.62 -1.41 2.41
C GLU A 18 3.35 -2.25 2.25
N ILE A 19 2.18 -1.61 2.17
CA ILE A 19 0.91 -2.30 1.90
C ILE A 19 0.98 -3.08 0.59
N MET A 20 1.46 -2.46 -0.50
CA MET A 20 1.61 -3.14 -1.79
C MET A 20 2.55 -4.35 -1.70
N ARG A 21 3.61 -4.27 -0.89
CA ARG A 21 4.52 -5.40 -0.63
C ARG A 21 3.83 -6.52 0.14
N MET A 22 3.00 -6.20 1.13
CA MET A 22 2.22 -7.19 1.90
C MET A 22 1.17 -7.89 1.02
N ILE A 23 0.45 -7.12 0.20
CA ILE A 23 -0.50 -7.63 -0.78
C ILE A 23 0.18 -8.62 -1.74
N LYS A 24 1.33 -8.25 -2.30
CA LYS A 24 2.10 -9.14 -3.20
C LYS A 24 2.62 -10.41 -2.51
N LYS A 25 2.73 -10.42 -1.18
CA LYS A 25 3.08 -11.60 -0.39
C LYS A 25 1.86 -12.48 -0.04
N GLY A 26 0.66 -12.10 -0.48
CA GLY A 26 -0.57 -12.82 -0.15
C GLY A 26 -1.02 -12.62 1.30
N GLN A 27 -0.62 -11.52 1.95
CA GLN A 27 -0.94 -11.25 3.35
C GLN A 27 -2.29 -10.54 3.53
N MET A 28 -3.02 -10.30 2.44
CA MET A 28 -4.34 -9.67 2.47
C MET A 28 -5.44 -10.74 2.43
N PHE A 29 -6.36 -10.67 3.39
CA PHE A 29 -7.55 -11.53 3.44
C PHE A 29 -8.73 -10.83 2.77
N GLY A 30 -9.56 -11.57 2.04
CA GLY A 30 -10.77 -11.03 1.40
C GLY A 30 -10.53 -10.26 0.10
N GLY A 31 -9.35 -10.41 -0.51
CA GLY A 31 -8.98 -9.86 -1.81
C GLY A 31 -8.92 -10.92 -2.93
N ASP A 32 -9.44 -12.11 -2.67
CA ASP A 32 -9.37 -13.26 -3.58
C ASP A 32 -9.99 -12.93 -4.94
N GLY A 33 -9.23 -13.22 -6.01
CA GLY A 33 -9.62 -12.92 -7.39
C GLY A 33 -9.35 -11.48 -7.85
N LEU A 34 -8.97 -10.56 -6.96
CA LEU A 34 -8.53 -9.22 -7.35
C LEU A 34 -7.02 -9.20 -7.67
N SER A 35 -6.64 -8.36 -8.63
CA SER A 35 -5.22 -8.04 -8.84
C SER A 35 -4.64 -7.33 -7.61
N PRO A 36 -3.31 -7.33 -7.40
CA PRO A 36 -2.70 -6.59 -6.30
C PRO A 36 -3.11 -5.10 -6.23
N ALA A 37 -3.32 -4.47 -7.39
CA ALA A 37 -3.85 -3.11 -7.45
C ALA A 37 -5.31 -3.05 -7.02
N GLY A 38 -6.15 -4.01 -7.45
CA GLY A 38 -7.55 -4.11 -7.00
C GLY A 38 -7.67 -4.31 -5.49
N GLN A 39 -6.85 -5.19 -4.93
CA GLN A 39 -6.73 -5.40 -3.48
C GLN A 39 -6.29 -4.12 -2.75
N PHE A 40 -5.35 -3.37 -3.32
CA PHE A 40 -4.93 -2.09 -2.73
C PHE A 40 -6.06 -1.05 -2.74
N TYR A 41 -6.79 -0.92 -3.85
CA TYR A 41 -7.89 0.01 -3.97
C TYR A 41 -9.10 -0.36 -3.10
N SER A 42 -9.35 -1.65 -2.84
CA SER A 42 -10.43 -2.06 -1.95
C SER A 42 -10.20 -1.68 -0.48
N LEU A 43 -8.98 -1.32 -0.08
CA LEU A 43 -8.70 -0.78 1.26
C LEU A 43 -9.21 0.65 1.48
N ALA A 44 -9.60 1.34 0.40
CA ALA A 44 -10.12 2.71 0.45
C ALA A 44 -11.65 2.79 0.30
N ALA A 45 -12.32 1.65 0.10
CA ALA A 45 -13.78 1.52 0.03
C ALA A 45 -14.38 1.44 1.44
#